data_AF-A0A947CCM3-F1
#
_entry.id   AF-A0A947CCM3-F1
#
_cell.length_a   1.000
_cell.length_b   1.000
_cell.length_c   1.000
_cell.angle_alpha   90.00
_cell.angle_beta   90.00
_cell.angle_gamma   90.00
#
_symmetry.space_group_name_H-M   'P 1'
#
loop_
_entity.id
_entity.type
_entity.pdbx_description
1 polymer ?
#
loop_
_entity_poly.entity_id
_entity_poly.type
_entity_poly.pdbx_seq_one_letter_code
_entity_poly.pdbx_strand_id
1 'polypeptide(L)'
;MPRTQRQSPAGEGQVGHGFGTAPVFLASVSTILGAILFLRFGYAVAHAGFLGTLWIILLGHAVTIPTALAISEIATNRRVEGGGEYFIISRSFGTT
;
A
#
# COMPACT_ATOMS: atom_id res chain seq x y z
N MET A 1 -40.14 -16.94 -14.58
CA MET A 1 -40.32 -15.61 -13.97
C MET A 1 -38.97 -14.88 -13.94
N PRO A 2 -38.73 -13.89 -14.80
CA PRO A 2 -37.52 -13.07 -14.72
C PRO A 2 -37.72 -11.96 -13.69
N ARG A 3 -36.80 -11.86 -12.72
CA ARG A 3 -36.79 -10.76 -11.75
C ARG A 3 -36.27 -9.51 -12.45
N THR A 4 -37.13 -8.50 -12.51
CA THR A 4 -36.78 -7.10 -12.71
C THR A 4 -35.76 -6.68 -11.65
N GLN A 5 -34.46 -6.79 -11.95
CA GLN A 5 -33.44 -6.12 -11.16
C GLN A 5 -33.62 -4.62 -11.36
N ARG A 6 -34.22 -3.97 -10.35
CA ARG A 6 -34.18 -2.52 -10.22
C ARG A 6 -32.71 -2.10 -10.25
N GLN A 7 -32.35 -1.33 -11.27
CA GLN A 7 -31.14 -0.51 -11.25
C GLN A 7 -31.20 0.32 -9.96
N SER A 8 -30.28 0.03 -9.04
CA SER A 8 -30.01 0.91 -7.91
C SER A 8 -29.65 2.29 -8.48
N PRO A 9 -30.13 3.40 -7.88
CA PRO A 9 -29.79 4.73 -8.37
C PRO A 9 -28.27 4.85 -8.39
N ALA A 10 -27.74 5.26 -9.55
CA ALA A 10 -26.33 5.55 -9.75
C ALA A 10 -25.88 6.49 -8.62
N GLY A 11 -25.05 5.95 -7.72
CA GLY A 11 -24.54 6.69 -6.58
C GLY A 11 -23.87 7.97 -7.05
N GLU A 12 -24.21 9.07 -6.36
CA GLU A 12 -23.48 10.32 -6.41
C GLU A 12 -21.99 10.02 -6.44
N GLY A 13 -21.32 10.38 -7.54
CA GLY A 13 -19.89 10.22 -7.66
C GLY A 13 -19.22 10.97 -6.53
N GLN A 14 -18.71 10.25 -5.53
CA GLN A 14 -17.84 10.83 -4.51
C GLN A 14 -16.68 11.50 -5.24
N VAL A 15 -16.72 12.82 -5.28
CA VAL A 15 -15.61 13.64 -5.73
C VAL A 15 -14.48 13.36 -4.75
N GLY A 16 -13.42 12.69 -5.21
CA GLY A 16 -12.26 12.39 -4.39
C GLY A 16 -11.76 13.67 -3.71
N HIS A 17 -11.29 13.57 -2.48
CA HIS A 17 -11.00 14.69 -1.57
C HIS A 17 -9.87 15.66 -2.04
N GLY A 18 -9.48 15.65 -3.32
CA GLY A 18 -8.56 16.64 -3.90
C GLY A 18 -7.13 16.58 -3.37
N PHE A 19 -6.77 15.54 -2.61
CA PHE A 19 -5.42 15.38 -2.08
C PHE A 19 -4.44 14.99 -3.20
N GLY A 20 -3.32 15.69 -3.28
CA GLY A 20 -2.19 15.34 -4.16
C GLY A 20 -1.40 14.13 -3.63
N THR A 21 -0.18 13.93 -4.13
CA THR A 21 0.68 12.80 -3.73
C THR A 21 1.36 12.98 -2.37
N ALA A 22 1.51 14.22 -1.90
CA ALA A 22 2.27 14.54 -0.69
C ALA A 22 1.76 13.85 0.60
N PRO A 23 0.44 13.79 0.89
CA PRO A 23 -0.07 13.09 2.06
C PRO A 23 0.22 11.59 2.03
N VAL A 24 0.16 10.97 0.85
CA VAL A 24 0.45 9.53 0.66
C VAL A 24 1.93 9.26 0.90
N PHE A 25 2.82 10.10 0.36
CA PHE A 25 4.26 9.98 0.54
C PHE A 25 4.65 10.15 2.02
N LEU A 26 4.17 11.20 2.68
CA LEU A 26 4.46 11.47 4.09
C LEU A 26 3.96 10.36 5.01
N ALA A 27 2.73 9.88 4.79
CA ALA A 27 2.19 8.76 5.55
C ALA A 27 3.05 7.49 5.36
N SER A 28 3.40 7.16 4.11
CA SER A 28 4.19 5.97 3.79
C SER A 28 5.58 6.01 4.43
N VAL A 29 6.30 7.14 4.34
CA VAL A 29 7.62 7.29 4.96
C VAL A 29 7.54 7.19 6.48
N SER A 30 6.53 7.81 7.09
CA SER A 30 6.30 7.74 8.53
C SER A 30 6.09 6.30 9.01
N THR A 31 5.28 5.52 8.29
CA THR A 31 5.03 4.10 8.61
C THR A 31 6.28 3.24 8.46
N ILE A 32 7.07 3.43 7.39
CA ILE A 32 8.30 2.65 7.15
C ILE A 32 9.37 2.96 8.20
N LEU A 33 9.62 4.23 8.50
CA LEU A 33 10.65 4.62 9.45
C LEU A 33 10.23 4.31 10.89
N GLY A 34 9.00 4.69 11.26
CA GLY A 34 8.25 4.27 12.45
C GLY A 34 9.07 3.92 13.71
N ALA A 35 8.57 2.95 14.46
CA ALA A 35 9.24 2.48 15.68
C ALA A 35 10.53 1.69 15.40
N ILE A 36 10.64 1.08 14.22
CA ILE A 36 11.75 0.17 13.88
C ILE A 36 13.07 0.95 13.76
N LEU A 37 13.06 2.14 13.15
CA LEU A 37 14.26 2.95 13.03
C LEU A 37 14.79 3.38 14.41
N PHE A 38 13.92 3.78 15.33
CA PHE A 38 14.37 4.32 16.62
C PHE A 38 14.67 3.23 17.66
N LEU A 39 13.87 2.15 17.71
CA LEU A 39 14.00 1.12 18.73
C LEU A 39 14.85 -0.06 18.28
N ARG A 40 14.87 -0.38 16.98
CA ARG A 40 15.46 -1.64 16.50
C ARG A 40 16.75 -1.45 15.71
N PHE A 41 16.92 -0.33 15.01
CA PHE A 41 18.12 -0.09 14.20
C PHE A 41 19.40 -0.11 15.04
N GLY A 42 19.44 0.63 16.15
CA GLY A 42 20.60 0.66 17.04
C GLY A 42 20.96 -0.71 17.63
N TYR A 43 19.94 -1.47 18.05
CA TYR A 43 20.12 -2.85 18.49
C TYR A 43 20.69 -3.75 17.39
N ALA A 44 20.18 -3.64 16.16
CA ALA A 44 20.66 -4.41 15.02
C ALA A 44 22.13 -4.10 14.72
N VAL A 45 22.51 -2.82 14.70
CA VAL A 45 23.91 -2.41 14.48
C VAL A 45 24.83 -2.93 15.59
N ALA A 46 24.39 -2.91 16.85
CA ALA A 46 25.18 -3.40 17.98
C ALA A 46 25.43 -4.92 17.92
N HIS A 47 24.46 -5.71 17.48
CA HIS A 47 24.57 -7.18 17.45
C HIS A 47 25.06 -7.76 16.12
N ALA A 48 24.54 -7.27 14.98
CA ALA A 48 24.91 -7.74 13.65
C ALA A 48 26.11 -6.97 13.06
N GLY A 49 26.55 -5.90 13.72
CA GLY A 49 27.57 -4.99 13.21
C GLY A 49 27.03 -4.08 12.10
N PHE A 50 27.85 -3.12 11.69
CA PHE A 50 27.52 -2.18 10.61
C PHE A 50 27.28 -2.91 9.28
N LEU A 51 28.23 -3.77 8.88
CA LEU A 51 28.18 -4.46 7.60
C LEU A 51 27.03 -5.49 7.53
N GLY A 52 26.76 -6.19 8.64
CA GLY A 52 25.63 -7.13 8.72
C GLY A 52 24.28 -6.42 8.65
N THR A 53 24.14 -5.28 9.33
CA THR A 53 22.92 -4.46 9.24
C THR A 53 22.68 -3.94 7.82
N LEU A 54 23.76 -3.56 7.12
CA LEU A 54 23.69 -3.10 5.73
C LEU A 54 23.20 -4.19 4.78
N TRP A 55 23.65 -5.44 4.96
CA TRP A 55 23.13 -6.60 4.25
C TRP A 55 21.65 -6.88 4.52
N ILE A 56 21.21 -6.77 5.78
CA ILE A 56 19.80 -6.91 6.15
C ILE A 56 18.94 -5.87 5.41
N ILE A 57 19.41 -4.62 5.35
CA ILE A 57 18.70 -3.54 4.63
C ILE A 57 18.62 -3.83 3.13
N LEU A 58 19.71 -4.29 2.52
CA LEU A 58 19.75 -4.63 1.10
C LEU A 58 18.77 -5.77 0.77
N LEU A 59 18.76 -6.83 1.59
CA LEU A 59 17.81 -7.93 1.44
C LEU A 59 16.36 -7.46 1.61
N GLY A 60 16.11 -6.57 2.57
CA GLY A 60 14.79 -5.96 2.73
C GLY A 60 14.35 -5.21 1.47
N HIS A 61 15.21 -4.38 0.90
CA HIS A 61 14.90 -3.65 -0.35
C HIS A 61 14.73 -4.57 -1.55
N ALA A 62 15.44 -5.70 -1.61
CA ALA A 62 15.28 -6.69 -2.65
C ALA A 62 13.86 -7.29 -2.68
N VAL A 63 13.16 -7.31 -1.54
CA VAL A 63 11.76 -7.75 -1.45
C VAL A 63 10.78 -6.58 -1.61
N THR A 64 11.06 -5.44 -0.97
CA THR A 64 10.14 -4.29 -0.95
C THR A 64 9.99 -3.64 -2.32
N ILE A 65 11.07 -3.51 -3.11
CA ILE A 65 11.02 -2.83 -4.42
C ILE A 65 10.11 -3.58 -5.41
N PRO A 66 10.28 -4.90 -5.65
CA PRO A 66 9.34 -5.64 -6.50
C PRO A 66 7.90 -5.62 -6.00
N THR A 67 7.71 -5.69 -4.68
CA THR A 67 6.37 -5.65 -4.07
C THR A 67 5.67 -4.31 -4.34
N ALA A 68 6.39 -3.18 -4.19
CA ALA A 68 5.85 -1.86 -4.48
C ALA A 68 5.50 -1.68 -5.97
N LEU A 69 6.31 -2.25 -6.87
CA LEU A 69 6.02 -2.25 -8.30
C LEU A 69 4.75 -3.06 -8.63
N ALA A 70 4.59 -4.24 -8.02
CA ALA A 70 3.37 -5.04 -8.17
C ALA A 70 2.12 -4.30 -7.67
N ILE A 71 2.19 -3.62 -6.51
CA ILE A 71 1.08 -2.81 -6.00
C ILE A 71 0.77 -1.64 -6.93
N SER A 72 1.80 -0.99 -7.50
CA SER A 72 1.63 0.08 -8.49
C SER A 72 0.90 -0.39 -9.75
N GLU A 73 1.16 -1.61 -10.22
CA GLU A 73 0.44 -2.22 -11.35
C GLU A 73 -1.05 -2.40 -11.04
N ILE A 74 -1.36 -2.98 -9.88
CA ILE A 74 -2.74 -3.20 -9.45
C ILE A 74 -3.48 -1.85 -9.30
N ALA A 75 -2.80 -0.84 -8.75
CA ALA A 75 -3.37 0.50 -8.57
C ALA A 75 -3.64 1.25 -9.89
N THR A 76 -2.93 0.93 -10.99
CA THR A 76 -3.14 1.59 -12.29
C THR A 76 -4.15 0.87 -13.19
N ASN A 77 -4.44 -0.41 -12.96
CA ASN A 77 -5.27 -1.23 -13.85
C ASN A 77 -6.78 -0.99 -13.73
N ARG A 78 -7.29 -0.45 -12.61
CA ARG A 78 -8.72 -0.22 -12.38
C ARG A 78 -8.97 1.15 -11.75
N ARG A 79 -10.09 1.80 -12.13
CA ARG A 79 -10.53 3.05 -11.49
C ARG A 79 -10.83 2.80 -10.02
N VAL A 80 -10.00 3.37 -9.16
CA VAL A 80 -10.13 3.23 -7.71
C VAL A 80 -11.25 4.14 -7.22
N GLU A 81 -12.27 3.58 -6.59
CA GLU A 81 -13.28 4.35 -5.85
C GLU A 81 -12.76 4.58 -4.42
N GLY A 82 -13.43 5.41 -3.62
CA GLY A 82 -12.92 5.93 -2.32
C GLY A 82 -12.60 4.91 -1.21
N GLY A 83 -12.53 3.61 -1.50
CA GLY A 83 -12.33 2.52 -0.53
C GLY A 83 -10.87 2.10 -0.28
N GLY A 84 -9.88 2.81 -0.82
CA GLY A 84 -8.46 2.59 -0.52
C GLY A 84 -7.89 1.24 -0.97
N GLU A 85 -6.85 0.76 -0.28
CA GLU A 85 -6.11 -0.46 -0.67
C GLU A 85 -6.99 -1.72 -0.64
N TYR A 86 -7.87 -1.85 0.37
CA TYR A 86 -8.79 -2.99 0.45
C TYR A 86 -9.75 -3.07 -0.75
N PHE A 87 -10.23 -1.92 -1.22
CA PHE A 87 -11.07 -1.84 -2.42
C PHE A 87 -10.31 -2.29 -3.67
N ILE A 88 -9.03 -1.90 -3.79
CA ILE A 88 -8.16 -2.30 -4.90
C ILE A 88 -7.96 -3.82 -4.88
N ILE A 89 -7.60 -4.39 -3.73
CA ILE A 89 -7.26 -5.81 -3.58
C ILE A 89 -8.48 -6.71 -3.81
N SER A 90 -9.62 -6.41 -3.17
CA SER A 90 -10.84 -7.24 -3.26
C SER A 90 -11.36 -7.39 -4.69
N ARG A 91 -11.21 -6.36 -5.53
CA ARG A 91 -11.62 -6.39 -6.95
C ARG A 91 -10.58 -6.98 -7.89
N SER A 92 -9.32 -7.05 -7.47
CA SER A 92 -8.21 -7.56 -8.27
C SER A 92 -7.99 -9.04 -8.05
N PHE A 93 -8.17 -9.53 -6.83
CA PHE A 93 -7.98 -10.94 -6.48
C PHE A 93 -9.27 -11.73 -6.30
N GLY A 94 -10.44 -11.06 -6.20
CA GLY A 94 -11.77 -11.68 -6.20
C GLY A 94 -11.96 -12.76 -5.12
N THR A 95 -12.68 -12.46 -4.03
CA THR A 95 -13.32 -13.55 -3.29
C THR A 95 -14.38 -14.16 -4.19
N THR A 96 -14.27 -15.46 -4.45
CA THR A 96 -15.34 -16.25 -5.07
C THR A 96 -16.68 -16.00 -4.39
#